data_AF-A0A959EZL2-F1
#
_entry.id   AF-A0A959EZL2-F1
#
_cell.length_a   1.000
_cell.length_b   1.000
_cell.length_c   1.000
_cell.angle_alpha   90.00
_cell.angle_beta   90.00
_cell.angle_gamma   90.00
#
_symmetry.space_group_name_H-M   'P 1'
#
loop_
_entity.id
_entity.type
_entity.pdbx_description
1 polymer ?
#
loop_
_entity_poly.entity_id
_entity_poly.type
_entity_poly.pdbx_seq_one_letter_code
_entity_poly.pdbx_strand_id
1 'polypeptide(L)'
;MRIFTLVLLVWAFAITANGQVLINEFSASNVNTLPDAFGEYEDWIELRNNGASAVDLSGYYLSDRLNNPQKWTIPAGTVLAPGAQLRVFASSRDLDNPGQLHTNFKLTQTDQEYVVLADPLGEIVDSYHITQPTQTNHSWGRHPSTGEWRVYTNPSPGTPNGNTAFEGYAPQPIFSIPAGFYDNDQTLSLFAPAGSTIRYTLNGQEPTATSPLYA
;
A
#
# COMPACT_ATOMS: atom_id res chain seq x y z
N MET A 1 -39.93 7.66 54.35
CA MET A 1 -39.17 6.66 53.57
C MET A 1 -38.99 7.24 52.16
N ARG A 2 -37.81 7.74 51.80
CA ARG A 2 -37.54 8.36 50.50
C ARG A 2 -36.82 7.34 49.62
N ILE A 3 -37.43 6.96 48.50
CA ILE A 3 -36.88 6.05 47.50
C ILE A 3 -35.99 6.88 46.56
N PHE A 4 -34.71 6.51 46.43
CA PHE A 4 -33.80 7.06 45.43
C PHE A 4 -33.82 6.15 44.21
N THR A 5 -34.32 6.65 43.08
CA THR A 5 -34.25 5.95 41.80
C THR A 5 -32.90 6.23 41.16
N LEU A 6 -32.07 5.20 41.05
CA LEU A 6 -30.78 5.25 40.37
C LEU A 6 -31.03 5.15 38.86
N VAL A 7 -30.72 6.22 38.11
CA VAL A 7 -30.71 6.19 36.64
C VAL A 7 -29.31 5.78 36.20
N LEU A 8 -29.17 4.57 35.67
CA LEU A 8 -27.91 4.07 35.12
C LEU A 8 -27.78 4.60 33.68
N LEU A 9 -26.90 5.58 33.47
CA LEU A 9 -26.58 6.08 32.14
C LEU A 9 -25.59 5.11 31.49
N VAL A 10 -26.07 4.25 30.58
CA VAL A 10 -25.20 3.37 29.78
C VAL A 10 -24.58 4.21 28.68
N TRP A 11 -23.30 4.55 28.83
CA TRP A 11 -22.49 5.08 27.73
C TRP A 11 -22.18 3.93 26.76
N ALA A 12 -22.81 3.94 25.59
CA ALA A 12 -22.42 3.08 24.49
C ALA A 12 -21.06 3.56 23.96
N PHE A 13 -19.99 2.84 24.28
CA PHE A 13 -18.75 2.96 23.53
C PHE A 13 -19.04 2.45 22.11
N ALA A 14 -18.90 3.32 21.11
CA ALA A 14 -18.86 2.91 19.72
C ALA A 14 -17.56 2.10 19.53
N ILE A 15 -17.68 0.77 19.54
CA ILE A 15 -16.62 -0.10 19.05
C ILE A 15 -16.60 0.13 17.54
N THR A 16 -15.60 0.82 17.02
CA THR A 16 -15.31 0.80 15.59
C THR A 16 -14.98 -0.64 15.22
N ALA A 17 -15.95 -1.34 14.64
CA ALA A 17 -15.73 -2.63 14.01
C ALA A 17 -14.93 -2.37 12.73
N ASN A 18 -13.60 -2.50 12.80
CA ASN A 18 -12.79 -2.55 11.59
C ASN A 18 -13.15 -3.82 10.82
N GLY A 19 -13.15 -3.75 9.49
CA GLY A 19 -13.28 -4.93 8.64
C GLY A 19 -12.31 -6.02 9.08
N GLN A 20 -12.79 -7.25 9.25
CA GLN A 20 -11.96 -8.37 9.69
C GLN A 20 -10.84 -8.67 8.69
N VAL A 21 -11.15 -8.52 7.40
CA VAL A 21 -10.17 -8.59 6.31
C VAL A 21 -9.92 -7.18 5.81
N LEU A 22 -8.64 -6.81 5.75
CA LEU A 22 -8.19 -5.51 5.30
C LEU A 22 -7.18 -5.66 4.16
N ILE A 23 -6.97 -4.57 3.43
CA ILE A 23 -5.81 -4.45 2.54
C ILE A 23 -4.58 -4.32 3.44
N ASN A 24 -3.59 -5.19 3.24
CA ASN A 24 -2.43 -5.34 4.11
C ASN A 24 -1.15 -4.76 3.51
N GLU A 25 -0.92 -5.03 2.24
CA GLU A 25 0.29 -4.60 1.53
C GLU A 25 -0.01 -4.57 0.03
N PHE A 26 0.63 -3.67 -0.72
CA PHE A 26 0.60 -3.71 -2.17
C PHE A 26 1.88 -3.13 -2.74
N SER A 27 2.27 -3.61 -3.92
CA SER A 27 3.31 -3.01 -4.74
C SER A 27 2.74 -2.77 -6.13
N ALA A 28 2.92 -1.54 -6.62
CA ALA A 28 2.57 -1.17 -7.98
C ALA A 28 3.83 -0.80 -8.81
N SER A 29 4.97 -1.39 -8.41
CA SER A 29 6.27 -1.21 -9.05
C SER A 29 7.16 -2.43 -8.81
N ASN A 30 6.58 -3.64 -8.91
CA ASN A 30 7.32 -4.90 -8.81
C ASN A 30 8.05 -5.13 -10.14
N VAL A 31 9.36 -4.93 -10.18
CA VAL A 31 10.14 -4.96 -11.43
C VAL A 31 10.92 -6.26 -11.58
N ASN A 32 11.44 -6.80 -10.47
CA ASN A 32 12.23 -8.04 -10.54
C ASN A 32 12.22 -8.89 -9.24
N THR A 33 11.30 -8.61 -8.30
CA THR A 33 11.29 -9.30 -7.00
C THR A 33 10.37 -10.51 -6.95
N LEU A 34 9.16 -10.41 -7.48
CA LEU A 34 8.14 -11.45 -7.38
C LEU A 34 7.57 -11.78 -8.76
N PRO A 35 8.05 -12.83 -9.44
CA PRO A 35 7.46 -13.25 -10.70
C PRO A 35 6.14 -13.98 -10.44
N ASP A 36 5.19 -13.85 -11.36
CA ASP A 36 4.02 -14.72 -11.45
C ASP A 36 4.36 -16.04 -12.18
N ALA A 37 3.35 -16.90 -12.39
CA ALA A 37 3.52 -18.18 -13.08
C ALA A 37 3.83 -18.06 -14.59
N PHE A 38 3.76 -16.85 -15.15
CA PHE A 38 4.10 -16.54 -16.53
C PHE A 38 5.51 -15.94 -16.65
N GLY A 39 6.21 -15.74 -15.53
CA GLY A 39 7.54 -15.14 -15.49
C GLY A 39 7.52 -13.61 -15.56
N GLU A 40 6.35 -13.00 -15.42
CA GLU A 40 6.18 -11.54 -15.43
C GLU A 40 6.17 -10.99 -14.00
N TYR A 41 6.62 -9.75 -13.85
CA TYR A 41 6.63 -9.05 -12.57
C TYR A 41 5.43 -8.11 -12.51
N GLU A 42 4.26 -8.69 -12.27
CA GLU A 42 3.02 -7.93 -12.17
C GLU A 42 2.92 -7.26 -10.80
N ASP A 43 2.19 -6.15 -10.78
CA ASP A 43 1.77 -5.51 -9.54
C ASP A 43 0.89 -6.44 -8.72
N TRP A 44 0.82 -6.20 -7.42
CA TRP A 44 0.08 -7.08 -6.54
C TRP A 44 -0.51 -6.35 -5.35
N ILE A 45 -1.64 -6.89 -4.88
CA ILE A 45 -2.39 -6.46 -3.72
C ILE A 45 -2.44 -7.66 -2.77
N GLU A 46 -2.25 -7.41 -1.49
CA GLU A 46 -2.37 -8.41 -0.44
C GLU A 46 -3.48 -8.04 0.54
N LEU A 47 -4.34 -9.01 0.81
CA LEU A 47 -5.34 -8.94 1.85
C LEU A 47 -4.88 -9.74 3.07
N ARG A 48 -5.27 -9.30 4.27
CA ARG A 48 -5.00 -10.04 5.52
C ARG A 48 -6.24 -10.12 6.38
N ASN A 49 -6.48 -11.32 6.91
CA ASN A 49 -7.47 -11.54 7.95
C ASN A 49 -6.86 -11.23 9.33
N ASN A 50 -7.27 -10.13 9.94
CA ASN A 50 -6.83 -9.70 11.26
C ASN A 50 -7.72 -10.25 12.41
N GLY A 51 -8.78 -10.97 12.08
CA GLY A 51 -9.66 -11.58 13.07
C GLY A 51 -9.23 -12.97 13.51
N ALA A 52 -10.01 -13.54 14.43
CA ALA A 52 -9.74 -14.83 15.05
C ALA A 52 -10.46 -16.03 14.39
N SER A 53 -11.27 -15.78 13.36
CA SER A 53 -12.01 -16.79 12.60
C SER A 53 -11.63 -16.78 11.12
N ALA A 54 -11.81 -17.89 10.43
CA ALA A 54 -11.69 -17.90 8.97
C ALA A 54 -12.80 -17.05 8.33
N VAL A 55 -12.49 -16.36 7.24
CA VAL A 55 -13.43 -15.55 6.47
C VAL A 55 -13.52 -16.09 5.05
N ASP A 56 -14.74 -16.33 4.59
CA ASP A 56 -15.01 -16.62 3.19
C ASP A 56 -15.10 -15.30 2.41
N LEU A 57 -14.19 -15.12 1.46
CA LEU A 57 -14.11 -13.96 0.58
C LEU A 57 -14.80 -14.20 -0.77
N SER A 58 -15.50 -15.31 -0.94
CA SER A 58 -16.30 -15.58 -2.15
C SER A 58 -17.25 -14.41 -2.44
N GLY A 59 -17.13 -13.82 -3.63
CA GLY A 59 -18.02 -12.75 -4.06
C GLY A 59 -17.68 -11.36 -3.49
N TYR A 60 -16.62 -11.22 -2.70
CA TYR A 60 -16.02 -9.91 -2.42
C TYR A 60 -15.42 -9.34 -3.70
N TYR A 61 -15.07 -8.05 -3.68
CA TYR A 61 -14.48 -7.37 -4.83
C TYR A 61 -13.17 -6.68 -4.50
N LEU A 62 -12.25 -6.71 -5.48
CA LEU A 62 -11.14 -5.77 -5.56
C LEU A 62 -11.39 -4.75 -6.67
N SER A 63 -10.93 -3.52 -6.45
CA SER A 63 -10.99 -2.46 -7.43
C SER A 63 -9.85 -1.46 -7.27
N ASP A 64 -9.59 -0.72 -8.34
CA ASP A 64 -8.69 0.44 -8.38
C ASP A 64 -9.42 1.79 -8.21
N ARG A 65 -10.75 1.76 -7.96
CA ARG A 65 -11.62 2.95 -7.99
C ARG A 65 -12.72 2.92 -6.94
N LEU A 66 -12.83 3.99 -6.14
CA LEU A 66 -13.93 4.16 -5.17
C LEU A 66 -15.32 4.23 -5.80
N ASN A 67 -15.44 4.85 -6.98
CA ASN A 67 -16.72 5.01 -7.67
C ASN A 67 -17.13 3.77 -8.49
N ASN A 68 -16.31 2.72 -8.48
CA ASN A 68 -16.63 1.43 -9.09
C ASN A 68 -16.02 0.30 -8.23
N PRO A 69 -16.53 0.07 -7.01
CA PRO A 69 -15.91 -0.86 -6.06
C PRO A 69 -16.02 -2.33 -6.47
N GLN A 70 -16.95 -2.68 -7.37
CA GLN A 70 -17.25 -4.06 -7.78
C GLN A 70 -16.51 -4.50 -9.06
N LYS A 71 -15.25 -4.08 -9.24
CA LYS A 71 -14.55 -4.22 -10.53
C LYS A 71 -14.09 -5.65 -10.84
N TRP A 72 -13.50 -6.33 -9.87
CA TRP A 72 -13.07 -7.73 -10.00
C TRP A 72 -13.57 -8.55 -8.82
N THR A 73 -14.32 -9.62 -9.11
CA THR A 73 -14.88 -10.52 -8.09
C THR A 73 -13.83 -11.52 -7.63
N ILE A 74 -13.65 -11.65 -6.31
CA ILE A 74 -12.83 -12.71 -5.71
C ILE A 74 -13.54 -14.06 -5.94
N PRO A 75 -12.85 -15.08 -6.52
CA PRO A 75 -13.45 -16.36 -6.86
C PRO A 75 -14.07 -17.10 -5.68
N ALA A 76 -15.09 -17.90 -5.98
CA ALA A 76 -15.77 -18.73 -4.99
C ALA A 76 -14.82 -19.78 -4.38
N GLY A 77 -14.97 -20.03 -3.08
CA GLY A 77 -14.11 -20.94 -2.31
C GLY A 77 -12.83 -20.27 -1.76
N THR A 78 -12.65 -18.96 -1.97
CA THR A 78 -11.53 -18.22 -1.39
C THR A 78 -11.74 -18.00 0.10
N VAL A 79 -11.17 -18.85 0.94
CA VAL A 79 -11.26 -18.77 2.40
C VAL A 79 -9.94 -18.35 3.01
N LEU A 80 -9.94 -17.27 3.78
CA LEU A 80 -8.76 -16.72 4.45
C LEU A 80 -8.78 -17.06 5.94
N ALA A 81 -7.86 -17.92 6.38
CA ALA A 81 -7.71 -18.31 7.78
C ALA A 81 -7.27 -17.12 8.68
N PRO A 82 -7.45 -17.21 10.02
CA PRO A 82 -6.96 -16.19 10.94
C PRO A 82 -5.47 -15.89 10.73
N GLY A 83 -5.12 -14.61 10.57
CA GLY A 83 -3.74 -14.16 10.37
C GLY A 83 -3.13 -14.47 9.00
N ALA A 84 -3.85 -15.18 8.12
CA ALA A 84 -3.36 -15.51 6.79
C ALA A 84 -3.43 -14.32 5.83
N GLN A 85 -2.54 -14.35 4.84
CA GLN A 85 -2.46 -13.41 3.73
C GLN A 85 -2.97 -14.03 2.44
N LEU A 86 -3.65 -13.22 1.62
CA LEU A 86 -4.03 -13.55 0.26
C LEU A 86 -3.42 -12.53 -0.68
N ARG A 87 -2.45 -12.96 -1.49
CA ARG A 87 -1.90 -12.14 -2.58
C ARG A 87 -2.72 -12.34 -3.85
N VAL A 88 -3.02 -11.23 -4.51
CA VAL A 88 -3.68 -11.17 -5.82
C VAL A 88 -2.83 -10.28 -6.74
N PHE A 89 -2.47 -10.77 -7.91
CA PHE A 89 -1.77 -9.98 -8.92
C PHE A 89 -2.75 -9.05 -9.64
N ALA A 90 -2.39 -7.77 -9.75
CA ALA A 90 -3.12 -6.76 -10.51
C ALA A 90 -2.59 -6.72 -11.95
N SER A 91 -2.90 -7.75 -12.74
CA SER A 91 -2.25 -8.00 -14.03
C SER A 91 -3.14 -7.82 -15.25
N SER A 92 -4.42 -7.47 -15.09
CA SER A 92 -5.45 -7.44 -16.13
C SER A 92 -5.70 -8.76 -16.89
N ARG A 93 -5.27 -9.90 -16.34
CA ARG A 93 -5.46 -11.19 -17.01
C ARG A 93 -6.81 -11.83 -16.72
N ASP A 94 -7.43 -11.47 -15.60
CA ASP A 94 -8.71 -12.02 -15.15
C ASP A 94 -8.68 -13.55 -15.04
N LEU A 95 -7.76 -14.07 -14.21
CA LEU A 95 -7.50 -15.50 -14.08
C LEU A 95 -7.60 -15.97 -12.62
N ASP A 96 -8.33 -17.06 -12.42
CA ASP A 96 -8.31 -17.87 -11.21
C ASP A 96 -7.35 -19.06 -11.42
N ASN A 97 -6.05 -18.77 -11.42
CA ASN A 97 -5.03 -19.82 -11.51
C ASN A 97 -4.77 -20.36 -10.09
N PRO A 98 -4.77 -21.68 -9.86
CA PRO A 98 -4.55 -22.23 -8.52
C PRO A 98 -3.28 -21.67 -7.87
N GLY A 99 -3.45 -20.98 -6.74
CA GLY A 99 -2.36 -20.34 -5.98
C GLY A 99 -1.91 -18.96 -6.50
N GLN A 100 -2.49 -18.46 -7.60
CA GLN A 100 -2.22 -17.14 -8.17
C GLN A 100 -3.48 -16.52 -8.77
N LEU A 101 -4.14 -15.68 -8.00
CA LEU A 101 -5.27 -14.90 -8.48
C LEU A 101 -4.77 -13.70 -9.29
N HIS A 102 -5.44 -13.40 -10.40
CA HIS A 102 -5.14 -12.26 -11.27
C HIS A 102 -6.40 -11.44 -11.51
N THR A 103 -6.36 -10.15 -11.18
CA THR A 103 -7.50 -9.25 -11.43
C THR A 103 -7.67 -8.95 -12.92
N ASN A 104 -8.83 -8.38 -13.27
CA ASN A 104 -9.13 -7.84 -14.60
C ASN A 104 -8.62 -6.39 -14.80
N PHE A 105 -7.76 -5.90 -13.89
CA PHE A 105 -7.17 -4.57 -13.97
C PHE A 105 -5.69 -4.55 -13.59
N LYS A 106 -5.03 -3.43 -13.83
CA LYS A 106 -3.67 -3.15 -13.33
C LYS A 106 -3.71 -1.97 -12.38
N LEU A 107 -2.72 -1.88 -11.51
CA LEU A 107 -2.36 -0.63 -10.85
C LEU A 107 -1.45 0.13 -11.82
N THR A 108 -1.63 1.43 -11.98
CA THR A 108 -0.83 2.24 -12.91
C THR A 108 0.00 3.31 -12.21
N GLN A 109 -0.31 3.62 -10.94
CA GLN A 109 0.28 4.70 -10.15
C GLN A 109 0.17 6.09 -10.76
N THR A 110 -0.53 6.22 -11.88
CA THR A 110 -0.80 7.46 -12.61
C THR A 110 -2.22 7.87 -12.28
N ASP A 111 -2.42 9.09 -11.79
CA ASP A 111 -3.71 9.68 -11.42
C ASP A 111 -4.26 9.38 -10.01
N GLN A 112 -3.39 9.07 -9.04
CA GLN A 112 -3.80 8.88 -7.63
C GLN A 112 -4.92 7.83 -7.50
N GLU A 113 -4.64 6.63 -7.99
CA GLU A 113 -5.58 5.51 -7.95
C GLU A 113 -5.79 4.97 -6.53
N TYR A 114 -6.79 4.11 -6.37
CA TYR A 114 -7.09 3.48 -5.09
C TYR A 114 -6.73 1.99 -5.12
N VAL A 115 -6.56 1.39 -3.96
CA VAL A 115 -6.80 -0.05 -3.76
C VAL A 115 -8.06 -0.15 -2.94
N VAL A 116 -9.05 -0.89 -3.41
CA VAL A 116 -10.37 -0.99 -2.77
C VAL A 116 -10.71 -2.46 -2.54
N LEU A 117 -11.18 -2.77 -1.33
CA LEU A 117 -11.83 -4.03 -0.96
C LEU A 117 -13.28 -3.72 -0.65
N ALA A 118 -14.21 -4.40 -1.33
CA ALA A 118 -15.64 -4.28 -1.07
C ALA A 118 -16.28 -5.64 -0.79
N ASP A 119 -17.34 -5.63 0.00
CA ASP A 119 -18.10 -6.83 0.35
C ASP A 119 -19.02 -7.28 -0.82
N PRO A 120 -19.72 -8.43 -0.70
CA PRO A 120 -20.61 -8.91 -1.76
C PRO A 120 -21.82 -8.01 -2.06
N LEU A 121 -22.17 -7.06 -1.18
CA LEU A 121 -23.20 -6.05 -1.44
C LEU A 121 -22.63 -4.83 -2.18
N GLY A 122 -21.31 -4.74 -2.29
CA GLY A 122 -20.60 -3.63 -2.90
C GLY A 122 -20.23 -2.53 -1.92
N GLU A 123 -20.44 -2.73 -0.63
CA GLU A 123 -20.03 -1.77 0.39
C GLU A 123 -18.52 -1.85 0.59
N ILE A 124 -17.86 -0.68 0.62
CA ILE A 124 -16.41 -0.61 0.77
C ILE A 124 -16.03 -1.00 2.21
N VAL A 125 -15.25 -2.07 2.35
CA VAL A 125 -14.74 -2.59 3.62
C VAL A 125 -13.44 -1.90 4.00
N ASP A 126 -12.54 -1.73 3.02
CA ASP A 126 -11.26 -1.03 3.21
C ASP A 126 -10.85 -0.37 1.89
N SER A 127 -10.12 0.74 1.99
CA SER A 127 -9.53 1.38 0.82
C SER A 127 -8.26 2.13 1.17
N TYR A 128 -7.35 2.23 0.21
CA TYR A 128 -6.15 3.04 0.30
C TYR A 128 -6.00 3.92 -0.93
N HIS A 129 -5.73 5.20 -0.72
CA HIS A 129 -5.47 6.16 -1.80
C HIS A 129 -3.97 6.22 -2.07
N ILE A 130 -3.54 5.87 -3.28
CA ILE A 130 -2.13 5.90 -3.66
C ILE A 130 -1.74 7.34 -4.00
N THR A 131 -1.37 8.12 -2.98
CA THR A 131 -0.92 9.52 -3.15
C THR A 131 0.57 9.64 -3.46
N GLN A 132 1.34 8.61 -3.11
CA GLN A 132 2.77 8.53 -3.39
C GLN A 132 3.05 7.19 -4.11
N PRO A 133 3.53 7.22 -5.36
CA PRO A 133 3.82 5.99 -6.10
C PRO A 133 4.91 5.19 -5.37
N THR A 134 4.79 3.87 -5.38
CA THR A 134 5.86 2.99 -4.90
C THR A 134 7.11 3.18 -5.75
N GLN A 135 8.26 3.28 -5.10
CA GLN A 135 9.54 3.20 -5.81
C GLN A 135 9.82 1.74 -6.22
N THR A 136 10.67 1.56 -7.23
CA THR A 136 11.06 0.24 -7.75
C THR A 136 11.26 -0.80 -6.66
N ASN A 137 10.49 -1.89 -6.73
CA ASN A 137 10.47 -3.02 -5.80
C ASN A 137 10.13 -2.70 -4.34
N HIS A 138 9.61 -1.53 -4.04
CA HIS A 138 9.05 -1.20 -2.74
C HIS A 138 7.54 -1.47 -2.71
N SER A 139 6.97 -1.49 -1.52
CA SER A 139 5.54 -1.61 -1.29
C SER A 139 5.07 -0.56 -0.28
N TRP A 140 3.77 -0.29 -0.31
CA TRP A 140 3.07 0.28 0.83
C TRP A 140 2.42 -0.86 1.59
N GLY A 141 2.50 -0.85 2.92
CA GLY A 141 1.87 -1.86 3.77
C GLY A 141 1.51 -1.32 5.14
N ARG A 142 0.59 -2.01 5.82
CA ARG A 142 0.23 -1.71 7.20
C ARG A 142 1.31 -2.19 8.16
N HIS A 143 1.76 -1.31 9.05
CA HIS A 143 2.69 -1.67 10.10
C HIS A 143 2.03 -2.64 11.10
N PRO A 144 2.67 -3.77 11.47
CA PRO A 144 2.00 -4.84 12.22
C PRO A 144 1.54 -4.43 13.62
N SER A 145 2.17 -3.45 14.27
CA SER A 145 1.80 -3.00 15.61
C SER A 145 0.83 -1.82 15.64
N THR A 146 0.83 -0.97 14.62
CA THR A 146 0.03 0.28 14.61
C THR A 146 -1.11 0.24 13.60
N GLY A 147 -1.03 -0.64 12.59
CA GLY A 147 -1.97 -0.70 11.47
C GLY A 147 -1.85 0.47 10.48
N GLU A 148 -0.92 1.40 10.72
CA GLU A 148 -0.70 2.57 9.88
C GLU A 148 0.05 2.19 8.60
N TRP A 149 -0.25 2.88 7.49
CA TRP A 149 0.43 2.67 6.23
C TRP A 149 1.87 3.20 6.30
N ARG A 150 2.79 2.39 5.78
CA ARG A 150 4.24 2.65 5.73
C ARG A 150 4.82 2.13 4.43
N VAL A 151 5.96 2.69 4.04
CA VAL A 151 6.79 2.20 2.95
C VAL A 151 7.68 1.07 3.43
N TYR A 152 7.69 -0.03 2.69
CA TYR A 152 8.61 -1.15 2.88
C TYR A 152 9.59 -1.21 1.72
N THR A 153 10.89 -1.14 2.03
CA THR A 153 11.97 -1.32 1.04
C THR A 153 12.32 -2.79 0.83
N ASN A 154 11.77 -3.68 1.64
CA ASN A 154 11.83 -5.13 1.49
C ASN A 154 10.41 -5.68 1.71
N PRO A 155 9.56 -5.65 0.65
CA PRO A 155 8.19 -6.13 0.72
C PRO A 155 8.06 -7.58 1.19
N SER A 156 6.89 -7.96 1.70
CA SER A 156 6.66 -9.26 2.36
C SER A 156 5.51 -10.09 1.80
N PRO A 157 5.34 -10.20 0.45
CA PRO A 157 4.18 -10.85 -0.14
C PRO A 157 4.02 -12.31 0.30
N GLY A 158 2.84 -12.63 0.85
CA GLY A 158 2.47 -13.94 1.39
C GLY A 158 2.92 -14.17 2.84
N THR A 159 3.47 -13.17 3.52
CA THR A 159 3.99 -13.28 4.89
C THR A 159 3.65 -12.04 5.72
N PRO A 160 3.75 -12.09 7.06
CA PRO A 160 3.49 -10.91 7.88
C PRO A 160 4.49 -9.76 7.60
N ASN A 161 3.96 -8.55 7.46
CA ASN A 161 4.78 -7.33 7.33
C ASN A 161 5.78 -7.17 8.47
N GLY A 162 6.99 -6.71 8.14
CA GLY A 162 8.05 -6.46 9.10
C GLY A 162 7.80 -5.22 9.98
N ASN A 163 8.58 -5.08 11.05
CA ASN A 163 8.59 -3.88 11.90
C ASN A 163 9.51 -2.77 11.36
N THR A 164 10.37 -3.08 10.38
CA THR A 164 11.24 -2.08 9.74
C THR A 164 10.52 -1.51 8.53
N ALA A 165 10.01 -0.29 8.66
CA ALA A 165 9.29 0.43 7.61
C ALA A 165 9.52 1.94 7.76
N PHE A 166 9.15 2.71 6.73
CA PHE A 166 9.37 4.15 6.67
C PHE A 166 8.03 4.89 6.55
N GLU A 167 7.94 6.10 7.12
CA GLU A 167 6.72 6.93 7.09
C GLU A 167 6.26 7.30 5.68
N GLY A 168 7.20 7.32 4.73
CA GLY A 168 6.96 7.68 3.34
C GLY A 168 8.28 7.90 2.62
N TYR A 169 8.19 8.37 1.38
CA TYR A 169 9.38 8.77 0.61
C TYR A 169 9.82 10.19 0.96
N ALA A 170 11.13 10.40 0.99
CA ALA A 170 11.69 11.73 1.14
C ALA A 170 11.23 12.63 -0.04
N PRO A 171 10.89 13.90 0.24
CA PRO A 171 10.49 14.85 -0.80
C PRO A 171 11.66 15.13 -1.75
N GLN A 172 11.33 15.43 -3.01
CA GLN A 172 12.32 15.80 -4.01
C GLN A 172 13.04 17.11 -3.61
N PRO A 173 14.38 17.17 -3.65
CA PRO A 173 15.11 18.42 -3.49
C PRO A 173 14.76 19.44 -4.58
N ILE A 174 14.67 20.71 -4.20
CA ILE A 174 14.41 21.83 -5.12
C ILE A 174 15.74 22.44 -5.53
N PHE A 175 15.96 22.58 -6.82
CA PHE A 175 17.17 23.19 -7.39
C PHE A 175 16.88 24.66 -7.72
N SER A 176 17.83 25.57 -7.41
CA SER A 176 17.67 27.01 -7.64
C SER A 176 17.65 27.40 -9.12
N ILE A 177 18.15 26.52 -9.99
CA ILE A 177 18.15 26.67 -11.44
C ILE A 177 17.65 25.37 -12.09
N PRO A 178 16.99 25.45 -13.27
CA PRO A 178 16.54 24.25 -13.99
C PRO A 178 17.69 23.33 -14.42
N ALA A 179 17.39 22.05 -14.66
CA ALA A 179 18.34 21.15 -15.31
C ALA A 179 18.59 21.59 -16.76
N GLY A 180 19.83 21.54 -17.24
CA GLY A 180 20.16 21.91 -18.61
C GLY A 180 21.66 22.11 -18.86
N PHE A 181 21.98 22.45 -20.10
CA PHE A 181 23.32 22.89 -20.50
C PHE A 181 23.40 24.41 -20.38
N TYR A 182 24.53 24.90 -19.87
CA TYR A 182 24.76 26.33 -19.65
C TYR A 182 26.09 26.73 -20.30
N ASP A 183 26.11 27.86 -21.00
CA ASP A 183 27.30 28.36 -21.70
C ASP A 183 28.35 28.98 -20.75
N ASN A 184 27.94 29.25 -19.50
CA ASN A 184 28.78 29.85 -18.47
C ASN A 184 28.63 29.08 -17.15
N ASP A 185 29.58 29.28 -16.23
CA ASP A 185 29.53 28.72 -14.88
C ASP A 185 28.25 29.13 -14.15
N GLN A 186 27.66 28.18 -13.43
CA GLN A 186 26.43 28.38 -12.67
C GLN A 186 26.68 28.25 -11.18
N THR A 187 26.00 29.08 -10.38
CA THR A 187 25.89 28.88 -8.94
C THR A 187 24.58 28.18 -8.64
N LEU A 188 24.65 26.92 -8.20
CA LEU A 188 23.50 26.08 -7.86
C LEU A 188 23.30 26.01 -6.35
N SER A 189 22.06 26.22 -5.91
CA SER A 189 21.63 25.94 -4.54
C SER A 189 20.55 24.87 -4.51
N LEU A 190 20.59 23.98 -3.51
CA LEU A 190 19.60 22.93 -3.31
C LEU A 190 18.83 23.19 -2.00
N PHE A 191 17.53 22.94 -2.02
CA PHE A 191 16.66 23.10 -0.86
C PHE A 191 15.89 21.81 -0.61
N ALA A 192 15.73 21.43 0.66
CA ALA A 192 14.83 20.35 1.06
C ALA A 192 14.11 20.74 2.37
N PRO A 193 12.93 20.17 2.65
CA PRO A 193 12.21 20.42 3.90
C PRO A 193 13.05 20.09 5.13
N ALA A 194 12.81 20.83 6.23
CA ALA A 194 13.52 20.65 7.49
C ALA A 194 13.50 19.18 7.95
N GLY A 195 14.64 18.70 8.44
CA GLY A 195 14.84 17.29 8.81
C GLY A 195 15.35 16.39 7.67
N SER A 196 15.42 16.90 6.44
CA SER A 196 16.00 16.17 5.31
C SER A 196 17.51 16.36 5.23
N THR A 197 18.22 15.33 4.75
CA THR A 197 19.63 15.41 4.40
C THR A 197 19.78 15.28 2.89
N ILE A 198 20.43 16.23 2.24
CA ILE A 198 20.73 16.14 0.81
C ILE A 198 22.14 15.56 0.63
N ARG A 199 22.26 14.54 -0.23
CA ARG A 199 23.53 13.99 -0.71
C ARG A 199 23.58 14.09 -2.22
N TYR A 200 24.79 14.24 -2.78
CA TYR A 200 24.96 14.46 -4.22
C TYR A 200 26.15 13.69 -4.78
N THR A 201 26.13 13.51 -6.10
CA THR A 201 27.27 13.08 -6.90
C THR A 201 27.48 14.08 -8.04
N LEU A 202 28.70 14.15 -8.58
CA LEU A 202 29.02 15.00 -9.74
C LEU A 202 29.27 14.18 -11.02
N ASN A 203 29.08 12.87 -10.95
CA ASN A 203 29.35 11.91 -12.02
C ASN A 203 28.09 11.19 -12.52
N GLY A 204 26.90 11.61 -12.07
CA GLY A 204 25.61 11.03 -12.48
C GLY A 204 25.27 9.69 -11.84
N GLN A 205 26.04 9.21 -10.86
CA GLN A 205 25.67 8.02 -10.08
C GLN A 205 24.62 8.35 -9.02
N GLU A 206 23.76 7.39 -8.67
CA GLU A 206 22.82 7.54 -7.57
C GLU A 206 23.55 7.85 -6.26
N PRO A 207 23.17 8.90 -5.50
CA PRO A 207 23.78 9.17 -4.20
C PRO A 207 23.56 8.02 -3.21
N THR A 208 24.61 7.67 -2.47
CA THR A 208 24.55 6.67 -1.40
C THR A 208 24.66 7.34 -0.04
N ALA A 209 24.51 6.56 1.04
CA ALA A 209 24.74 7.06 2.40
C ALA A 209 26.17 7.56 2.65
N THR A 210 27.15 7.22 1.79
CA THR A 210 28.54 7.69 1.88
C THR A 210 28.87 8.83 0.91
N SER A 211 27.95 9.20 0.02
CA SER A 211 28.13 10.36 -0.88
C SER A 211 28.28 11.66 -0.10
N PRO A 212 28.98 12.68 -0.65
CA PRO A 212 29.12 13.99 -0.01
C PRO A 212 27.79 14.60 0.43
N LEU A 213 27.79 15.22 1.60
CA LEU A 213 26.67 16.01 2.12
C LEU A 213 26.63 17.36 1.41
N TYR A 214 25.44 17.78 1.01
CA TYR A 214 25.19 19.15 0.59
C TYR A 214 24.92 20.00 1.83
N ALA A 215 25.75 21.02 2.06
CA ALA A 215 25.72 21.90 3.22
C ALA A 215 25.85 23.37 2.80
#